data_AF-A0A9W9DEF9-F1
#
_entry.id   AF-A0A9W9DEF9-F1
#
_cell.length_a   1.000
_cell.length_b   1.000
_cell.length_c   1.000
_cell.angle_alpha   90.00
_cell.angle_beta   90.00
_cell.angle_gamma   90.00
#
_symmetry.space_group_name_H-M   'P 1'
#
loop_
_entity.id
_entity.type
_entity.pdbx_description
1 polymer ?
#
loop_
_entity_poly.entity_id
_entity_poly.type
_entity_poly.pdbx_seq_one_letter_code
_entity_poly.pdbx_strand_id
1 'polypeptide(L)'
;MAKTVSVSTFRFLPFTLLLLLPGLFRLSAAIYTPIREYSGNEFFSEWDYYGDIDNTTWGNVDYVDQSTGASQRLTYIDPNTNHAIIRVDNTTNITAAATVNRNSVKITTKDAYPIGSLVVIDTWHIPYGCSVWPSFWMLGTNLLWPNSGEIDIIEAINNLDSNQYALHTTSGCFLGTNSIQSGSILQTNCSTGAGCVVQEKKPNSFGSGFAQAGGGVFATQLDVSGIYMWFWPRGSLPASISQANSSSTMNLADWGTPTAAYLSNACNITQYFQPQQLIIDITLCGVWAGVPSIYNSTGCSGQCIDNVIGTGNPIYNNAYWDIAYIRTYLATATTTVTTGNTSVSPASLTSASPASASTSSSSGANDANANAATAASTLVHSLSWSSWLCVLVLLGVLRFC
;
A
#
# COMPACT_ATOMS: atom_id res chain seq x y z
N MET A 1 -48.40 -81.04 -31.14
CA MET A 1 -48.73 -79.60 -31.17
C MET A 1 -47.51 -78.83 -30.69
N ALA A 2 -46.85 -78.07 -31.56
CA ALA A 2 -45.66 -77.31 -31.20
C ALA A 2 -46.04 -76.01 -30.46
N LYS A 3 -45.30 -75.65 -29.41
CA LYS A 3 -45.36 -74.32 -28.79
C LYS A 3 -44.10 -73.54 -29.16
N THR A 4 -44.29 -72.43 -29.84
CA THR A 4 -43.24 -71.52 -30.29
C THR A 4 -42.61 -70.78 -29.11
N VAL A 5 -41.28 -70.75 -29.04
CA VAL A 5 -40.54 -69.88 -28.10
C VAL A 5 -40.31 -68.54 -28.79
N SER A 6 -40.75 -67.45 -28.16
CA SER A 6 -40.49 -66.09 -28.63
C SER A 6 -39.14 -65.61 -28.13
N VAL A 7 -38.27 -65.14 -29.02
CA VAL A 7 -36.95 -64.58 -28.68
C VAL A 7 -37.05 -63.06 -28.70
N SER A 8 -37.03 -62.44 -27.53
CA SER A 8 -37.00 -60.98 -27.40
C SER A 8 -35.61 -60.42 -27.75
N THR A 9 -35.51 -59.68 -28.84
CA THR A 9 -34.29 -58.97 -29.24
C THR A 9 -34.02 -57.78 -28.31
N PHE A 10 -32.97 -57.86 -27.50
CA PHE A 10 -32.44 -56.68 -26.79
C PHE A 10 -31.84 -55.69 -27.79
N ARG A 11 -32.39 -54.48 -27.85
CA ARG A 11 -31.76 -53.36 -28.56
C ARG A 11 -30.73 -52.71 -27.64
N PHE A 12 -29.45 -52.78 -28.01
CA PHE A 12 -28.41 -51.96 -27.39
C PHE A 12 -28.63 -50.48 -27.77
N LEU A 13 -28.84 -49.61 -26.77
CA LEU A 13 -28.66 -48.17 -26.96
C LEU A 13 -27.15 -47.87 -26.97
N PRO A 14 -26.65 -47.03 -27.90
CA PRO A 14 -25.28 -46.55 -27.83
C PRO A 14 -25.11 -45.62 -26.63
N PHE A 15 -24.27 -46.02 -25.67
CA PHE A 15 -23.84 -45.16 -24.58
C PHE A 15 -22.83 -44.14 -25.12
N THR A 16 -23.30 -42.94 -25.47
CA THR A 16 -22.42 -41.85 -25.87
C THR A 16 -21.65 -41.36 -24.65
N LEU A 17 -20.41 -41.84 -24.46
CA LEU A 17 -19.53 -41.40 -23.40
C LEU A 17 -19.12 -39.94 -23.65
N LEU A 18 -19.85 -39.00 -23.02
CA LEU A 18 -19.55 -37.59 -23.10
C LEU A 18 -18.30 -37.29 -22.26
N LEU A 19 -17.13 -37.37 -22.90
CA LEU A 19 -15.86 -36.92 -22.34
C LEU A 19 -15.95 -35.40 -22.12
N LEU A 20 -16.32 -35.00 -20.90
CA LEU A 20 -16.06 -33.67 -20.37
C LEU A 20 -14.55 -33.48 -20.29
N LEU A 21 -13.95 -32.98 -21.38
CA LEU A 21 -12.62 -32.38 -21.28
C LEU A 21 -12.75 -31.24 -20.25
N PRO A 22 -11.94 -31.23 -19.18
CA PRO A 22 -11.83 -30.03 -18.38
C PRO A 22 -11.27 -28.95 -19.30
N GLY A 23 -12.09 -27.94 -19.57
CA GLY A 23 -11.65 -26.77 -20.32
C GLY A 23 -10.45 -26.18 -19.58
N LEU A 24 -9.27 -26.29 -20.18
CA LEU A 24 -8.07 -25.63 -19.70
C LEU A 24 -8.26 -24.12 -19.88
N PHE A 25 -8.99 -23.52 -18.95
CA PHE A 25 -8.92 -22.09 -18.68
C PHE A 25 -7.49 -21.81 -18.25
N ARG A 26 -6.64 -21.53 -19.26
CA ARG A 26 -5.39 -20.82 -19.06
C ARG A 26 -5.77 -19.44 -18.52
N LEU A 27 -5.90 -19.35 -17.19
CA LEU A 27 -5.73 -18.09 -16.49
C LEU A 27 -4.39 -17.55 -16.98
N SER A 28 -4.44 -16.51 -17.81
CA SER A 28 -3.25 -15.80 -18.24
C SER A 28 -2.74 -15.06 -17.01
N ALA A 29 -1.87 -15.71 -16.24
CA ALA A 29 -1.18 -15.05 -15.14
C ALA A 29 -0.44 -13.84 -15.73
N ALA A 30 -0.86 -12.64 -15.33
CA ALA A 30 -0.20 -11.43 -15.75
C ALA A 30 1.26 -11.51 -15.31
N ILE A 31 2.18 -11.35 -16.26
CA ILE A 31 3.61 -11.25 -15.95
C ILE A 31 3.86 -9.80 -15.59
N TYR A 32 4.39 -9.57 -14.41
CA TYR A 32 4.71 -8.25 -13.88
C TYR A 32 6.17 -7.91 -14.16
N THR A 33 6.44 -6.86 -14.93
CA THR A 33 7.80 -6.37 -15.20
C THR A 33 8.23 -5.36 -14.15
N PRO A 34 9.45 -5.43 -13.61
CA PRO A 34 9.92 -4.50 -12.59
C PRO A 34 9.98 -3.07 -13.13
N ILE A 35 9.59 -2.10 -12.29
CA ILE A 35 9.67 -0.66 -12.54
C ILE A 35 10.80 -0.06 -11.69
N ARG A 36 10.79 -0.33 -10.38
CA ARG A 36 11.71 0.27 -9.41
C ARG A 36 11.99 -0.67 -8.24
N GLU A 37 13.19 -0.54 -7.68
CA GLU A 37 13.54 -1.02 -6.34
C GLU A 37 13.98 0.17 -5.49
N TYR A 38 13.49 0.23 -4.25
CA TYR A 38 14.02 1.08 -3.18
C TYR A 38 14.80 0.16 -2.23
N SER A 39 16.14 0.27 -2.20
CA SER A 39 17.02 -0.56 -1.37
C SER A 39 18.37 0.13 -1.13
N GLY A 40 19.08 -0.27 -0.07
CA GLY A 40 20.44 0.19 0.23
C GLY A 40 20.60 1.72 0.29
N ASN A 41 21.80 2.20 -0.07
CA ASN A 41 22.17 3.63 -0.06
C ASN A 41 21.18 4.56 -0.78
N GLU A 42 20.52 4.07 -1.84
CA GLU A 42 19.59 4.87 -2.63
C GLU A 42 18.14 4.81 -2.11
N PHE A 43 17.85 4.02 -1.06
CA PHE A 43 16.47 3.83 -0.55
C PHE A 43 15.75 5.15 -0.34
N PHE A 44 16.39 6.13 0.32
CA PHE A 44 15.80 7.43 0.67
C PHE A 44 15.91 8.51 -0.43
N SER A 45 16.46 8.20 -1.61
CA SER A 45 16.67 9.20 -2.68
C SER A 45 15.36 9.62 -3.36
N GLU A 46 14.40 8.70 -3.45
CA GLU A 46 13.16 8.83 -4.24
C GLU A 46 11.91 9.04 -3.38
N TRP A 47 12.10 9.62 -2.19
CA TRP A 47 11.06 9.96 -1.24
C TRP A 47 11.14 11.43 -0.84
N ASP A 48 9.98 12.01 -0.54
CA ASP A 48 9.84 13.32 0.09
C ASP A 48 9.49 13.12 1.58
N TYR A 49 10.09 13.93 2.46
CA TYR A 49 9.85 13.90 3.90
C TYR A 49 8.78 14.93 4.27
N TYR A 50 7.87 14.57 5.18
CA TYR A 50 6.71 15.43 5.50
C TYR A 50 7.09 16.77 6.14
N GLY A 51 7.97 16.78 7.14
CA GLY A 51 8.53 18.02 7.72
C GLY A 51 7.57 18.87 8.55
N ASP A 52 6.52 18.29 9.14
CA ASP A 52 5.50 18.98 9.93
C ASP A 52 4.86 18.05 11.00
N ILE A 53 4.09 18.61 11.92
CA ILE A 53 3.33 17.89 12.95
C ILE A 53 2.22 17.05 12.29
N ASP A 54 1.89 15.89 12.87
CA ASP A 54 0.79 15.06 12.39
C ASP A 54 -0.59 15.72 12.57
N ASN A 55 -1.03 16.40 11.51
CA ASN A 55 -2.36 16.96 11.32
C ASN A 55 -3.33 16.00 10.59
N THR A 56 -2.86 14.80 10.21
CA THR A 56 -3.66 13.78 9.49
C THR A 56 -4.37 12.82 10.44
N THR A 57 -3.63 12.27 11.40
CA THR A 57 -4.12 11.32 12.41
C THR A 57 -4.05 11.88 13.84
N TRP A 58 -3.66 13.16 13.98
CA TRP A 58 -3.58 13.91 15.24
C TRP A 58 -2.67 13.25 16.30
N GLY A 59 -1.65 12.54 15.84
CA GLY A 59 -0.67 11.88 16.68
C GLY A 59 0.30 12.84 17.37
N ASN A 60 0.89 12.36 18.45
CA ASN A 60 1.87 13.07 19.26
C ASN A 60 3.27 12.96 18.66
N VAL A 61 3.41 13.32 17.38
CA VAL A 61 4.65 13.28 16.62
C VAL A 61 4.96 14.60 15.92
N ASP A 62 6.26 14.85 15.80
CA ASP A 62 6.82 15.87 14.92
C ASP A 62 7.56 15.11 13.80
N TYR A 63 7.04 15.16 12.57
CA TYR A 63 7.67 14.44 11.46
C TYR A 63 8.80 15.27 10.88
N VAL A 64 10.03 14.86 11.18
CA VAL A 64 11.21 15.66 10.84
C VAL A 64 11.54 15.64 9.34
N ASP A 65 12.22 16.67 8.87
CA ASP A 65 12.79 16.71 7.51
C ASP A 65 13.96 15.71 7.34
N GLN A 66 14.40 15.49 6.09
CA GLN A 66 15.46 14.53 5.76
C GLN A 66 16.80 14.82 6.45
N SER A 67 17.18 16.09 6.62
CA SER A 67 18.45 16.49 7.24
C SER A 67 18.42 16.28 8.75
N THR A 68 17.30 16.60 9.38
CA THR A 68 17.04 16.34 10.80
C THR A 68 16.96 14.82 11.05
N GLY A 69 16.25 14.07 10.21
CA GLY A 69 16.14 12.61 10.29
C GLY A 69 17.48 11.89 10.16
N ALA A 70 18.35 12.33 9.25
CA ALA A 70 19.70 11.79 9.12
C ALA A 70 20.59 12.16 10.33
N SER A 71 20.58 13.43 10.77
CA SER A 71 21.43 13.89 11.88
C SER A 71 21.07 13.28 13.23
N GLN A 72 19.78 13.01 13.47
CA GLN A 72 19.27 12.34 14.67
C GLN A 72 19.26 10.80 14.54
N ARG A 73 19.69 10.24 13.39
CA ARG A 73 19.64 8.80 13.07
C ARG A 73 18.23 8.19 13.17
N LEU A 74 17.22 8.98 12.81
CA LEU A 74 15.85 8.52 12.61
C LEU A 74 15.67 7.86 11.24
N THR A 75 16.43 8.29 10.24
CA THR A 75 16.62 7.55 8.98
C THR A 75 18.10 7.33 8.66
N TYR A 76 18.45 6.10 8.31
CA TYR A 76 19.80 5.72 7.87
C TYR A 76 19.79 4.32 7.23
N ILE A 77 20.86 3.97 6.52
CA ILE A 77 21.12 2.60 6.09
C ILE A 77 21.98 1.91 7.13
N ASP A 78 21.57 0.73 7.60
CA ASP A 78 22.40 -0.06 8.52
C ASP A 78 23.62 -0.61 7.76
N PRO A 79 24.86 -0.32 8.20
CA PRO A 79 26.07 -0.71 7.48
C PRO A 79 26.36 -2.23 7.52
N ASN A 80 25.67 -2.99 8.36
CA ASN A 80 25.86 -4.44 8.51
C ASN A 80 24.90 -5.24 7.61
N THR A 81 23.67 -4.76 7.42
CA THR A 81 22.64 -5.43 6.62
C THR A 81 22.39 -4.76 5.26
N ASN A 82 22.79 -3.49 5.09
CA ASN A 82 22.43 -2.63 3.95
C ASN A 82 20.90 -2.42 3.83
N HIS A 83 20.17 -2.54 4.93
CA HIS A 83 18.73 -2.26 5.01
C HIS A 83 18.46 -0.81 5.40
N ALA A 84 17.29 -0.29 5.01
CA ALA A 84 16.82 1.03 5.42
C ALA A 84 16.14 0.97 6.80
N ILE A 85 16.62 1.79 7.73
CA ILE A 85 16.04 1.95 9.06
C ILE A 85 15.27 3.28 9.11
N ILE A 86 14.03 3.23 9.59
CA ILE A 86 13.17 4.40 9.85
C ILE A 86 12.66 4.27 11.29
N ARG A 87 12.84 5.26 12.17
CA ARG A 87 12.47 5.14 13.58
C ARG A 87 11.96 6.41 14.26
N VAL A 88 11.22 6.18 15.35
CA VAL A 88 10.92 7.18 16.38
C VAL A 88 12.18 7.49 17.19
N ASP A 89 12.32 8.74 17.66
CA ASP A 89 13.38 9.15 18.58
C ASP A 89 13.30 8.42 19.93
N ASN A 90 14.19 7.44 20.11
CA ASN A 90 14.35 6.68 21.34
C ASN A 90 15.43 7.26 22.27
N THR A 91 15.91 8.48 22.06
CA THR A 91 17.03 9.08 22.81
C THR A 91 16.63 10.28 23.66
N THR A 92 15.78 11.19 23.15
CA THR A 92 15.44 12.42 23.87
C THR A 92 14.56 12.16 25.09
N ASN A 93 14.84 12.90 26.17
CA ASN A 93 13.97 13.00 27.33
C ASN A 93 13.03 14.21 27.21
N ILE A 94 11.76 13.95 26.95
CA ILE A 94 10.74 14.97 26.69
C ILE A 94 10.08 15.41 28.00
N THR A 95 10.06 16.71 28.28
CA THR A 95 9.36 17.27 29.44
C THR A 95 7.86 17.39 29.19
N ALA A 96 7.04 17.14 30.22
CA ALA A 96 5.60 17.37 30.15
C ALA A 96 5.27 18.84 29.83
N ALA A 97 4.35 19.05 28.88
CA ALA A 97 3.90 20.36 28.43
C ALA A 97 2.43 20.28 27.97
N ALA A 98 1.81 21.42 27.64
CA ALA A 98 0.43 21.46 27.14
C ALA A 98 0.27 20.81 25.74
N THR A 99 1.35 20.81 24.96
CA THR A 99 1.46 20.07 23.69
C THR A 99 2.78 19.33 23.74
N VAL A 100 2.75 18.03 23.45
CA VAL A 100 3.91 17.14 23.51
C VAL A 100 3.91 16.26 22.27
N ASN A 101 5.01 16.35 21.52
CA ASN A 101 5.30 15.55 20.34
C ASN A 101 6.69 14.93 20.48
N ARG A 102 6.90 13.75 19.90
CA ARG A 102 8.21 13.09 19.77
C ARG A 102 8.61 13.00 18.31
N ASN A 103 9.89 13.20 18.02
CA ASN A 103 10.38 13.16 16.65
C ASN A 103 10.19 11.78 16.04
N SER A 104 9.63 11.77 14.83
CA SER A 104 9.41 10.58 14.02
C SER A 104 9.59 10.95 12.54
N VAL A 105 9.30 10.02 11.62
CA VAL A 105 9.46 10.22 10.18
C VAL A 105 8.22 9.73 9.44
N LYS A 106 7.77 10.54 8.48
CA LYS A 106 6.78 10.21 7.45
C LYS A 106 7.38 10.55 6.09
N ILE A 107 7.46 9.55 5.22
CA ILE A 107 8.01 9.67 3.87
C ILE A 107 7.03 9.16 2.83
N THR A 108 6.95 9.88 1.70
CA THR A 108 6.08 9.57 0.56
C THR A 108 6.92 9.41 -0.71
N THR A 109 6.64 8.42 -1.57
CA THR A 109 7.38 8.25 -2.83
C THR A 109 7.12 9.38 -3.80
N LYS A 110 8.16 9.84 -4.50
CA LYS A 110 8.02 10.82 -5.61
C LYS A 110 7.20 10.28 -6.78
N ASP A 111 7.32 8.97 -7.03
CA ASP A 111 6.51 8.25 -8.02
C ASP A 111 5.13 7.88 -7.49
N ALA A 112 4.15 7.85 -8.39
CA ALA A 112 2.80 7.31 -8.17
C ALA A 112 2.53 6.10 -9.07
N TYR A 113 1.94 5.05 -8.50
CA TYR A 113 1.76 3.74 -9.10
C TYR A 113 0.32 3.55 -9.62
N PRO A 114 0.10 3.37 -10.93
CA PRO A 114 -1.24 3.26 -11.52
C PRO A 114 -1.88 1.89 -11.29
N ILE A 115 -3.16 1.76 -11.66
CA ILE A 115 -3.80 0.44 -11.76
C ILE A 115 -3.04 -0.43 -12.77
N GLY A 116 -2.88 -1.71 -12.42
CA GLY A 116 -1.94 -2.64 -13.05
C GLY A 116 -0.61 -2.75 -12.30
N SER A 117 -0.41 -2.04 -11.18
CA SER A 117 0.80 -2.13 -10.37
C SER A 117 0.78 -3.29 -9.37
N LEU A 118 1.98 -3.78 -9.05
CA LEU A 118 2.25 -4.71 -7.97
C LEU A 118 3.35 -4.13 -7.08
N VAL A 119 3.14 -4.10 -5.78
CA VAL A 119 4.09 -3.63 -4.77
C VAL A 119 4.47 -4.80 -3.88
N VAL A 120 5.76 -4.96 -3.58
CA VAL A 120 6.31 -5.99 -2.69
C VAL A 120 7.28 -5.33 -1.71
N ILE A 121 7.05 -5.47 -0.41
CA ILE A 121 7.95 -5.00 0.66
C ILE A 121 8.53 -6.19 1.42
N ASP A 122 9.85 -6.23 1.53
CA ASP A 122 10.58 -7.17 2.39
C ASP A 122 11.06 -6.43 3.63
N THR A 123 10.55 -6.82 4.79
CA THR A 123 10.85 -6.19 6.08
C THR A 123 11.21 -7.22 7.15
N TRP A 124 12.20 -6.87 7.96
CA TRP A 124 12.75 -7.66 9.06
C TRP A 124 12.23 -7.19 10.41
N HIS A 125 11.81 -5.93 10.50
CA HIS A 125 11.22 -5.33 11.69
C HIS A 125 10.12 -4.34 11.29
N ILE A 126 8.96 -4.46 11.94
CA ILE A 126 7.87 -3.48 11.89
C ILE A 126 7.83 -2.81 13.28
N PRO A 127 7.65 -1.48 13.39
CA PRO A 127 7.59 -0.81 14.67
C PRO A 127 6.49 -1.40 15.57
N TYR A 128 6.72 -1.50 16.87
CA TYR A 128 5.67 -1.86 17.83
C TYR A 128 5.97 -1.37 19.23
N GLY A 129 4.94 -1.37 20.08
CA GLY A 129 5.00 -0.92 21.46
C GLY A 129 3.84 0.00 21.80
N CYS A 130 3.54 0.18 23.08
CA CYS A 130 2.52 1.13 23.51
C CYS A 130 2.76 2.54 22.95
N SER A 131 1.68 3.20 22.53
CA SER A 131 1.60 4.42 21.72
C SER A 131 1.96 4.30 20.24
N VAL A 132 2.69 3.27 19.79
CA VAL A 132 3.22 3.20 18.42
C VAL A 132 2.10 2.83 17.43
N TRP A 133 1.99 3.60 16.33
CA TRP A 133 1.12 3.34 15.20
C TRP A 133 1.93 3.52 13.91
N PRO A 134 2.48 2.43 13.35
CA PRO A 134 3.19 2.48 12.08
C PRO A 134 2.32 2.03 10.92
N SER A 135 2.53 2.67 9.78
CA SER A 135 1.81 2.36 8.56
C SER A 135 2.77 2.25 7.38
N PHE A 136 2.64 1.17 6.59
CA PHE A 136 3.07 1.14 5.19
C PHE A 136 1.82 1.00 4.33
N TRP A 137 1.57 2.03 3.54
CA TRP A 137 0.28 2.26 2.89
C TRP A 137 0.46 2.96 1.55
N MET A 138 -0.63 3.11 0.82
CA MET A 138 -0.66 3.80 -0.47
C MET A 138 -1.78 4.84 -0.47
N LEU A 139 -1.49 6.05 -0.95
CA LEU A 139 -2.45 7.15 -1.04
C LEU A 139 -2.57 7.64 -2.48
N GLY A 140 -3.80 7.76 -2.97
CA GLY A 140 -4.08 8.22 -4.32
C GLY A 140 -3.77 9.71 -4.52
N THR A 141 -3.23 10.01 -5.71
CA THR A 141 -2.93 11.36 -6.18
C THR A 141 -4.12 12.01 -6.90
N ASN A 142 -3.94 13.24 -7.39
CA ASN A 142 -4.86 14.03 -8.24
C ASN A 142 -6.20 14.47 -7.62
N LEU A 143 -6.68 13.80 -6.57
CA LEU A 143 -7.88 14.17 -5.82
C LEU A 143 -7.56 14.25 -4.32
N LEU A 144 -8.37 15.00 -3.55
CA LEU A 144 -8.24 15.04 -2.10
C LEU A 144 -8.81 13.77 -1.46
N TRP A 145 -8.16 13.26 -0.43
CA TRP A 145 -8.65 12.14 0.39
C TRP A 145 -10.11 12.40 0.88
N PRO A 146 -11.00 11.37 0.91
CA PRO A 146 -10.80 9.98 0.49
C PRO A 146 -11.20 9.75 -0.99
N ASN A 147 -11.29 10.80 -1.81
CA ASN A 147 -11.77 10.70 -3.21
C ASN A 147 -10.72 10.07 -4.15
N SER A 148 -9.45 10.07 -3.76
CA SER A 148 -8.36 9.45 -4.51
C SER A 148 -8.12 7.97 -4.18
N GLY A 149 -8.74 7.47 -3.10
CA GLY A 149 -8.56 6.13 -2.57
C GLY A 149 -7.27 5.97 -1.76
N GLU A 150 -7.32 5.12 -0.75
CA GLU A 150 -6.22 4.80 0.17
C GLU A 150 -6.21 3.30 0.47
N ILE A 151 -5.01 2.73 0.61
CA ILE A 151 -4.73 1.29 0.63
C ILE A 151 -3.72 0.97 1.73
N ASP A 152 -4.18 0.39 2.83
CA ASP A 152 -3.35 0.13 4.01
C ASP A 152 -2.85 -1.32 3.95
N ILE A 153 -1.53 -1.48 3.79
CA ILE A 153 -0.89 -2.77 3.52
C ILE A 153 -0.35 -3.39 4.81
N ILE A 154 0.37 -2.58 5.59
CA ILE A 154 0.84 -2.94 6.91
C ILE A 154 0.37 -1.84 7.85
N GLU A 155 -0.62 -2.13 8.68
CA GLU A 155 -1.09 -1.21 9.71
C GLU A 155 -1.60 -1.96 10.94
N ALA A 156 -1.16 -1.51 12.11
CA ALA A 156 -1.71 -1.87 13.40
C ALA A 156 -1.26 -0.84 14.45
N ILE A 157 -1.61 -1.06 15.72
CA ILE A 157 -1.36 -0.12 16.81
C ILE A 157 -0.90 -0.82 18.08
N ASN A 158 -0.17 -0.09 18.93
CA ASN A 158 0.21 -0.48 20.27
C ASN A 158 0.92 -1.86 20.31
N ASN A 159 0.40 -2.81 21.09
CA ASN A 159 0.89 -4.19 21.17
C ASN A 159 -0.05 -5.19 20.48
N LEU A 160 -0.76 -4.80 19.41
CA LEU A 160 -1.39 -5.79 18.54
C LEU A 160 -0.33 -6.75 17.97
N ASP A 161 -0.73 -7.98 17.65
CA ASP A 161 0.13 -9.06 17.14
C ASP A 161 -0.18 -9.45 15.68
N SER A 162 -1.26 -8.89 15.15
CA SER A 162 -1.88 -9.26 13.88
C SER A 162 -2.10 -8.03 13.01
N ASN A 163 -1.58 -8.07 11.79
CA ASN A 163 -1.72 -6.98 10.82
C ASN A 163 -3.18 -6.73 10.43
N GLN A 164 -3.54 -5.48 10.14
CA GLN A 164 -4.80 -5.12 9.50
C GLN A 164 -4.52 -4.54 8.11
N TYR A 165 -5.33 -4.97 7.15
CA TYR A 165 -5.41 -4.42 5.80
C TYR A 165 -6.70 -3.62 5.70
N ALA A 166 -6.67 -2.45 5.08
CA ALA A 166 -7.86 -1.62 4.89
C ALA A 166 -7.88 -0.96 3.51
N LEU A 167 -9.07 -0.51 3.11
CA LEU A 167 -9.25 0.48 2.04
C LEU A 167 -10.15 1.60 2.56
N HIS A 168 -9.80 2.83 2.23
CA HIS A 168 -10.57 4.03 2.54
C HIS A 168 -11.01 4.74 1.25
N THR A 169 -12.31 5.02 1.13
CA THR A 169 -12.92 5.61 -0.08
C THR A 169 -14.11 6.51 0.25
N THR A 170 -14.67 7.17 -0.77
CA THR A 170 -16.05 7.67 -0.69
C THR A 170 -17.09 6.54 -0.71
N SER A 171 -18.36 6.87 -0.43
CA SER A 171 -19.47 5.91 -0.34
C SER A 171 -19.70 5.12 -1.62
N GLY A 172 -19.99 3.82 -1.49
CA GLY A 172 -20.34 2.92 -2.60
C GLY A 172 -19.28 1.87 -2.94
N CYS A 173 -18.16 1.82 -2.21
CA CYS A 173 -17.15 0.77 -2.26
C CYS A 173 -17.27 -0.13 -1.01
N PHE A 174 -17.30 -1.45 -1.22
CA PHE A 174 -17.42 -2.44 -0.15
C PHE A 174 -16.47 -3.62 -0.37
N LEU A 175 -16.06 -4.26 0.72
CA LEU A 175 -15.50 -5.60 0.67
C LEU A 175 -16.61 -6.63 0.39
N GLY A 176 -16.50 -7.34 -0.73
CA GLY A 176 -17.47 -8.34 -1.15
C GLY A 176 -17.46 -9.60 -0.29
N THR A 177 -18.64 -10.06 0.15
CA THR A 177 -18.79 -11.20 1.08
C THR A 177 -18.46 -12.57 0.49
N ASN A 178 -18.24 -12.67 -0.83
CA ASN A 178 -17.92 -13.91 -1.55
C ASN A 178 -16.46 -13.97 -2.01
N SER A 179 -15.56 -13.15 -1.46
CA SER A 179 -14.14 -13.18 -1.83
C SER A 179 -13.43 -14.41 -1.25
N ILE A 180 -12.60 -15.08 -2.06
CA ILE A 180 -11.74 -16.17 -1.61
C ILE A 180 -10.48 -15.54 -1.00
N GLN A 181 -10.46 -15.44 0.33
CA GLN A 181 -9.38 -14.82 1.10
C GLN A 181 -9.14 -15.55 2.43
N SER A 182 -7.93 -15.49 3.00
CA SER A 182 -7.61 -16.18 4.26
C SER A 182 -7.89 -15.37 5.54
N GLY A 183 -7.99 -14.03 5.46
CA GLY A 183 -8.14 -13.15 6.61
C GLY A 183 -9.50 -13.21 7.32
N SER A 184 -9.66 -12.42 8.39
CA SER A 184 -10.92 -12.15 9.09
C SER A 184 -11.50 -10.82 8.60
N ILE A 185 -12.73 -10.79 8.11
CA ILE A 185 -13.43 -9.53 7.80
C ILE A 185 -13.86 -8.89 9.13
N LEU A 186 -13.43 -7.66 9.39
CA LEU A 186 -13.84 -6.87 10.57
C LEU A 186 -14.83 -5.75 10.20
N GLN A 187 -14.67 -5.15 9.02
CA GLN A 187 -15.56 -4.11 8.49
C GLN A 187 -15.69 -4.26 6.97
N THR A 188 -16.88 -4.07 6.41
CA THR A 188 -17.13 -4.23 4.97
C THR A 188 -17.30 -2.92 4.22
N ASN A 189 -17.66 -1.81 4.87
CA ASN A 189 -17.89 -0.53 4.19
C ASN A 189 -16.64 0.37 4.20
N CYS A 190 -16.07 0.59 3.02
CA CYS A 190 -14.81 1.31 2.83
C CYS A 190 -14.96 2.84 3.01
N SER A 191 -16.18 3.34 3.18
CA SER A 191 -16.44 4.76 3.49
C SER A 191 -16.73 5.03 4.97
N THR A 192 -16.45 4.07 5.86
CA THR A 192 -16.49 4.33 7.32
C THR A 192 -15.15 4.88 7.80
N GLY A 193 -15.11 5.47 8.99
CA GLY A 193 -13.86 6.04 9.53
C GLY A 193 -12.73 5.03 9.74
N ALA A 194 -13.03 3.73 9.76
CA ALA A 194 -12.04 2.65 9.85
C ALA A 194 -11.80 1.94 8.49
N GLY A 195 -12.32 2.49 7.38
CA GLY A 195 -12.25 1.83 6.08
C GLY A 195 -12.98 0.47 6.07
N CYS A 196 -12.65 -0.39 5.11
CA CYS A 196 -13.11 -1.79 5.09
C CYS A 196 -11.96 -2.75 5.41
N VAL A 197 -12.04 -3.35 6.60
CA VAL A 197 -10.89 -3.98 7.26
C VAL A 197 -10.90 -5.50 7.14
N VAL A 198 -9.74 -6.05 6.78
CA VAL A 198 -9.41 -7.46 6.91
C VAL A 198 -8.24 -7.62 7.86
N GLN A 199 -8.38 -8.45 8.89
CA GLN A 199 -7.30 -8.82 9.80
C GLN A 199 -6.57 -10.08 9.31
N GLU A 200 -5.24 -10.09 9.40
CA GLU A 200 -4.42 -11.26 9.13
C GLU A 200 -4.65 -12.38 10.18
N LYS A 201 -4.63 -13.63 9.73
CA LYS A 201 -4.73 -14.82 10.59
C LYS A 201 -3.45 -15.63 10.66
N LYS A 202 -2.53 -15.43 9.73
CA LYS A 202 -1.19 -16.05 9.79
C LYS A 202 -0.46 -15.49 11.02
N PRO A 203 0.19 -16.36 11.83
CA PRO A 203 0.91 -15.91 13.01
C PRO A 203 2.09 -15.02 12.63
N ASN A 204 2.55 -14.20 13.58
CA ASN A 204 3.72 -13.34 13.43
C ASN A 204 3.60 -12.34 12.27
N SER A 205 2.41 -11.80 12.02
CA SER A 205 2.19 -10.80 10.97
C SER A 205 2.42 -9.37 11.43
N PHE A 206 2.46 -9.10 12.74
CA PHE A 206 2.85 -7.81 13.29
C PHE A 206 3.59 -7.99 14.64
N GLY A 207 4.11 -6.89 15.18
CA GLY A 207 4.56 -6.82 16.57
C GLY A 207 5.83 -7.62 16.87
N SER A 208 6.01 -7.94 18.16
CA SER A 208 7.19 -8.68 18.62
C SER A 208 7.31 -10.08 18.02
N GLY A 209 6.18 -10.72 17.66
CA GLY A 209 6.16 -12.01 16.97
C GLY A 209 6.74 -11.93 15.55
N PHE A 210 6.42 -10.86 14.80
CA PHE A 210 7.02 -10.59 13.49
C PHE A 210 8.54 -10.43 13.60
N ALA A 211 9.00 -9.56 14.51
CA ALA A 211 10.44 -9.32 14.72
C ALA A 211 11.20 -10.60 15.13
N GLN A 212 10.66 -11.38 16.06
CA GLN A 212 11.28 -12.65 16.51
C GLN A 212 11.29 -13.74 15.42
N ALA A 213 10.41 -13.67 14.43
CA ALA A 213 10.36 -14.59 13.30
C ALA A 213 11.33 -14.24 12.16
N GLY A 214 12.12 -13.16 12.28
CA GLY A 214 12.94 -12.62 11.18
C GLY A 214 12.11 -11.88 10.12
N GLY A 215 10.94 -11.38 10.52
CA GLY A 215 9.99 -10.65 9.70
C GLY A 215 9.35 -11.48 8.58
N GLY A 216 9.23 -10.87 7.41
CA GLY A 216 8.54 -11.48 6.27
C GLY A 216 8.33 -10.50 5.12
N VAL A 217 7.51 -10.93 4.16
CA VAL A 217 7.22 -10.17 2.94
C VAL A 217 5.73 -9.92 2.84
N PHE A 218 5.36 -8.69 2.52
CA PHE A 218 4.00 -8.31 2.12
C PHE A 218 3.98 -7.96 0.64
N ALA A 219 2.86 -8.22 -0.01
CA ALA A 219 2.64 -7.82 -1.40
C ALA A 219 1.20 -7.34 -1.63
N THR A 220 1.06 -6.33 -2.48
CA THR A 220 -0.21 -5.70 -2.83
C THR A 220 -0.32 -5.57 -4.34
N GLN A 221 -1.35 -6.19 -4.91
CA GLN A 221 -1.72 -6.09 -6.32
C GLN A 221 -2.87 -5.09 -6.46
N LEU A 222 -2.68 -4.03 -7.24
CA LEU A 222 -3.71 -3.05 -7.60
C LEU A 222 -4.14 -3.32 -9.05
N ASP A 223 -5.24 -4.06 -9.25
CA ASP A 223 -5.74 -4.46 -10.57
C ASP A 223 -7.16 -3.97 -10.84
N VAL A 224 -7.58 -3.96 -12.11
CA VAL A 224 -8.97 -3.66 -12.50
C VAL A 224 -9.98 -4.70 -11.96
N SER A 225 -9.55 -5.93 -11.64
CA SER A 225 -10.39 -6.96 -11.03
C SER A 225 -10.54 -6.82 -9.51
N GLY A 226 -9.67 -6.03 -8.86
CA GLY A 226 -9.68 -5.86 -7.41
C GLY A 226 -8.31 -5.45 -6.84
N ILE A 227 -8.29 -5.18 -5.55
CA ILE A 227 -7.07 -5.05 -4.75
C ILE A 227 -6.87 -6.32 -3.94
N TYR A 228 -5.68 -6.90 -4.01
CA TYR A 228 -5.35 -8.17 -3.35
C TYR A 228 -4.06 -8.01 -2.54
N MET A 229 -4.05 -8.52 -1.31
CA MET A 229 -2.91 -8.39 -0.40
C MET A 229 -2.52 -9.73 0.20
N TRP A 230 -1.22 -9.98 0.29
CA TRP A 230 -0.61 -11.18 0.86
C TRP A 230 0.42 -10.81 1.91
N PHE A 231 0.54 -11.68 2.91
CA PHE A 231 1.70 -11.77 3.80
C PHE A 231 2.24 -13.20 3.78
N TRP A 232 3.57 -13.32 3.81
CA TRP A 232 4.28 -14.57 4.09
C TRP A 232 5.35 -14.31 5.16
N PRO A 233 5.34 -15.05 6.29
CA PRO A 233 6.43 -14.98 7.25
C PRO A 233 7.73 -15.50 6.63
N ARG A 234 8.88 -15.03 7.11
CA ARG A 234 10.23 -15.31 6.56
C ARG A 234 10.49 -16.78 6.23
N GLY A 235 9.99 -17.70 7.06
CA GLY A 235 10.17 -19.14 6.88
C GLY A 235 9.31 -19.80 5.80
N SER A 236 8.40 -19.09 5.14
CA SER A 236 7.47 -19.64 4.15
C SER A 236 7.24 -18.74 2.92
N LEU A 237 8.30 -18.07 2.44
CA LEU A 237 8.23 -17.25 1.23
C LEU A 237 8.01 -18.12 -0.02
N PRO A 238 7.17 -17.69 -0.98
CA PRO A 238 7.08 -18.31 -2.31
C PRO A 238 8.44 -18.36 -3.03
N ALA A 239 8.58 -19.25 -4.00
CA ALA A 239 9.79 -19.34 -4.80
C ALA A 239 9.97 -18.08 -5.66
N SER A 240 8.88 -17.53 -6.21
CA SER A 240 8.93 -16.28 -6.98
C SER A 240 9.41 -15.08 -6.17
N ILE A 241 9.17 -15.07 -4.86
CA ILE A 241 9.58 -14.01 -3.94
C ILE A 241 11.04 -14.22 -3.51
N SER A 242 11.34 -15.39 -2.95
CA SER A 242 12.66 -15.70 -2.36
C SER A 242 13.81 -15.76 -3.37
N GLN A 243 13.51 -15.93 -4.66
CA GLN A 243 14.50 -15.97 -5.74
C GLN A 243 14.55 -14.68 -6.58
N ALA A 244 13.67 -13.70 -6.31
CA ALA A 244 13.63 -12.46 -7.08
C ALA A 244 14.75 -11.48 -6.69
N ASN A 245 15.24 -10.75 -7.69
CA ASN A 245 16.07 -9.57 -7.55
C ASN A 245 15.39 -8.37 -8.27
N SER A 246 16.01 -7.19 -8.24
CA SER A 246 15.51 -5.94 -8.85
C SER A 246 15.18 -6.02 -10.35
N SER A 247 15.74 -7.00 -11.08
CA SER A 247 15.49 -7.21 -12.51
C SER A 247 14.54 -8.38 -12.84
N SER A 248 14.10 -9.14 -11.83
CA SER A 248 13.21 -10.29 -12.02
C SER A 248 11.81 -9.83 -12.44
N THR A 249 11.21 -10.51 -13.43
CA THR A 249 9.76 -10.43 -13.63
C THR A 249 9.03 -11.23 -12.55
N MET A 250 7.91 -10.72 -12.04
CA MET A 250 7.09 -11.40 -11.05
C MET A 250 5.94 -12.17 -11.68
N ASN A 251 5.68 -13.38 -11.17
CA ASN A 251 4.54 -14.24 -11.51
C ASN A 251 3.90 -14.69 -10.20
N LEU A 252 2.58 -14.57 -10.09
CA LEU A 252 1.82 -14.77 -8.86
C LEU A 252 1.32 -16.23 -8.69
N ALA A 253 1.72 -17.14 -9.58
CA ALA A 253 1.18 -18.51 -9.63
C ALA A 253 1.44 -19.36 -8.36
N ASP A 254 2.49 -19.08 -7.61
CA ASP A 254 2.85 -19.78 -6.35
C ASP A 254 2.48 -18.98 -5.09
N TRP A 255 1.79 -17.86 -5.21
CA TRP A 255 1.44 -16.97 -4.09
C TRP A 255 0.31 -17.51 -3.21
N GLY A 256 -0.54 -18.35 -3.80
CA GLY A 256 -1.73 -18.91 -3.15
C GLY A 256 -2.80 -17.86 -2.86
N THR A 257 -3.71 -18.20 -1.95
CA THR A 257 -4.86 -17.36 -1.57
C THR A 257 -4.38 -16.05 -0.91
N PRO A 258 -4.84 -14.88 -1.37
CA PRO A 258 -4.56 -13.60 -0.69
C PRO A 258 -5.17 -13.59 0.72
N THR A 259 -4.57 -12.82 1.62
CA THR A 259 -5.17 -12.60 2.94
C THR A 259 -6.38 -11.68 2.84
N ALA A 260 -6.29 -10.61 2.04
CA ALA A 260 -7.37 -9.68 1.77
C ALA A 260 -7.64 -9.56 0.26
N ALA A 261 -8.91 -9.58 -0.15
CA ALA A 261 -9.33 -9.55 -1.54
C ALA A 261 -10.57 -8.65 -1.73
N TYR A 262 -10.33 -7.42 -2.18
CA TYR A 262 -11.31 -6.38 -2.43
C TYR A 262 -11.73 -6.40 -3.90
N LEU A 263 -12.78 -7.18 -4.21
CA LEU A 263 -13.19 -7.48 -5.59
C LEU A 263 -13.91 -6.31 -6.27
N SER A 264 -13.64 -6.12 -7.58
CA SER A 264 -14.16 -4.96 -8.32
C SER A 264 -15.67 -4.93 -8.53
N ASN A 265 -16.36 -6.05 -8.31
CA ASN A 265 -17.83 -6.14 -8.33
C ASN A 265 -18.51 -5.55 -7.09
N ALA A 266 -17.78 -5.35 -5.98
CA ALA A 266 -18.25 -4.70 -4.76
C ALA A 266 -17.59 -3.31 -4.55
N CYS A 267 -16.48 -3.04 -5.22
CA CYS A 267 -15.79 -1.75 -5.21
C CYS A 267 -15.14 -1.47 -6.57
N ASN A 268 -15.67 -0.55 -7.37
CA ASN A 268 -15.11 -0.25 -8.69
C ASN A 268 -13.72 0.41 -8.58
N ILE A 269 -12.65 -0.37 -8.72
CA ILE A 269 -11.27 0.10 -8.52
C ILE A 269 -10.94 1.31 -9.40
N THR A 270 -11.36 1.28 -10.68
CA THR A 270 -11.12 2.39 -11.64
C THR A 270 -11.84 3.69 -11.31
N GLN A 271 -12.85 3.65 -10.43
CA GLN A 271 -13.58 4.83 -9.96
C GLN A 271 -13.00 5.38 -8.65
N TYR A 272 -12.62 4.51 -7.71
CA TYR A 272 -12.25 4.91 -6.37
C TYR A 272 -10.74 5.11 -6.16
N PHE A 273 -9.86 4.53 -7.00
CA PHE A 273 -8.42 4.58 -6.81
C PHE A 273 -7.72 5.29 -7.98
N GLN A 274 -7.07 6.41 -7.67
CA GLN A 274 -6.15 7.11 -8.56
C GLN A 274 -4.75 6.47 -8.52
N PRO A 275 -3.77 6.87 -9.35
CA PRO A 275 -2.38 6.44 -9.17
C PRO A 275 -1.88 6.77 -7.76
N GLN A 276 -1.29 5.80 -7.08
CA GLN A 276 -1.04 5.83 -5.64
C GLN A 276 0.45 6.06 -5.32
N GLN A 277 0.79 7.01 -4.45
CA GLN A 277 2.14 7.10 -3.87
C GLN A 277 2.24 6.13 -2.69
N LEU A 278 3.41 5.53 -2.46
CA LEU A 278 3.66 4.72 -1.26
C LEU A 278 4.05 5.64 -0.11
N ILE A 279 3.59 5.33 1.10
CA ILE A 279 3.89 6.08 2.32
C ILE A 279 4.41 5.12 3.38
N ILE A 280 5.47 5.51 4.07
CA ILE A 280 5.94 4.85 5.30
C ILE A 280 5.97 5.90 6.40
N ASP A 281 5.33 5.60 7.53
CA ASP A 281 5.42 6.44 8.73
C ASP A 281 5.36 5.67 10.04
N ILE A 282 5.53 6.41 11.14
CA ILE A 282 5.29 5.97 12.50
C ILE A 282 4.68 7.15 13.27
N THR A 283 3.35 7.23 13.33
CA THR A 283 2.67 8.13 14.27
C THR A 283 2.66 7.56 15.69
N LEU A 284 2.31 8.40 16.66
CA LEU A 284 2.15 8.01 18.07
C LEU A 284 0.78 8.47 18.57
N CYS A 285 0.07 7.61 19.30
CA CYS A 285 -1.25 7.91 19.85
C CYS A 285 -2.31 8.27 18.78
N GLY A 286 -2.67 9.54 18.66
CA GLY A 286 -3.65 10.00 17.68
C GLY A 286 -5.05 9.40 17.83
N VAL A 287 -5.83 9.50 16.75
CA VAL A 287 -7.26 9.13 16.70
C VAL A 287 -7.55 7.63 16.79
N TRP A 288 -6.51 6.77 16.80
CA TRP A 288 -6.68 5.32 16.94
C TRP A 288 -5.88 4.74 18.11
N ALA A 289 -4.54 4.73 18.04
CA ALA A 289 -3.70 4.15 19.10
C ALA A 289 -3.83 4.88 20.44
N GLY A 290 -4.18 6.18 20.42
CA GLY A 290 -4.34 7.05 21.58
C GLY A 290 -5.71 6.99 22.25
N VAL A 291 -6.72 6.37 21.63
CA VAL A 291 -8.08 6.32 22.18
C VAL A 291 -8.08 5.47 23.46
N PRO A 292 -8.47 6.00 24.64
CA PRO A 292 -8.22 5.32 25.92
C PRO A 292 -8.79 3.90 26.05
N SER A 293 -9.95 3.60 25.43
CA SER A 293 -10.52 2.25 25.43
C SER A 293 -9.73 1.27 24.55
N ILE A 294 -9.20 1.74 23.42
CA ILE A 294 -8.42 0.95 22.45
C ILE A 294 -6.98 0.75 22.96
N TYR A 295 -6.38 1.82 23.49
CA TYR A 295 -5.07 1.77 24.14
C TYR A 295 -5.05 0.73 25.28
N ASN A 296 -6.07 0.74 26.15
CA ASN A 296 -6.17 -0.26 27.22
C ASN A 296 -6.49 -1.68 26.69
N SER A 297 -7.31 -1.84 25.65
CA SER A 297 -7.63 -3.17 25.10
C SER A 297 -6.44 -3.82 24.36
N THR A 298 -5.51 -3.01 23.86
CA THR A 298 -4.25 -3.45 23.23
C THR A 298 -3.13 -3.74 24.24
N GLY A 299 -3.47 -3.99 25.50
CA GLY A 299 -2.53 -4.43 26.54
C GLY A 299 -1.62 -3.33 27.10
N CYS A 300 -1.95 -2.06 26.87
CA CYS A 300 -1.24 -0.92 27.43
C CYS A 300 -1.97 -0.36 28.66
N SER A 301 -1.26 0.41 29.49
CA SER A 301 -1.79 0.99 30.73
C SER A 301 -1.48 2.48 30.82
N GLY A 302 -2.30 3.23 31.56
CA GLY A 302 -2.14 4.68 31.74
C GLY A 302 -2.85 5.47 30.64
N GLN A 303 -2.30 6.63 30.28
CA GLN A 303 -2.67 7.38 29.09
C GLN A 303 -1.60 7.19 28.01
N CYS A 304 -2.00 7.25 26.74
CA CYS A 304 -1.05 7.05 25.64
C CYS A 304 0.12 8.07 25.65
N ILE A 305 -0.18 9.31 26.04
CA ILE A 305 0.80 10.41 26.18
C ILE A 305 1.89 10.13 27.22
N ASP A 306 1.64 9.23 28.18
CA ASP A 306 2.60 8.88 29.24
C ASP A 306 3.84 8.14 28.68
N ASN A 307 3.73 7.51 27.50
CA ASN A 307 4.90 6.96 26.79
C ASN A 307 5.68 8.03 26.02
N VAL A 308 5.00 9.07 25.54
CA VAL A 308 5.61 10.12 24.70
C VAL A 308 6.45 11.04 25.58
N ILE A 309 5.96 11.37 26.78
CA ILE A 309 6.68 12.11 27.81
C ILE A 309 7.80 11.24 28.41
N GLY A 310 8.92 11.85 28.78
CA GLY A 310 10.06 11.18 29.41
C GLY A 310 11.11 10.67 28.42
N THR A 311 11.96 9.76 28.88
CA THR A 311 13.12 9.25 28.12
C THR A 311 12.69 8.20 27.10
N GLY A 312 13.09 8.37 25.84
CA GLY A 312 12.68 7.47 24.76
C GLY A 312 13.21 6.03 24.87
N ASN A 313 14.31 5.80 25.60
CA ASN A 313 14.86 4.48 25.87
C ASN A 313 14.39 4.00 27.26
N PRO A 314 13.80 2.80 27.40
CA PRO A 314 13.65 1.75 26.39
C PRO A 314 12.35 1.78 25.57
N ILE A 315 11.43 2.71 25.86
CA ILE A 315 10.05 2.76 25.33
C ILE A 315 10.00 2.57 23.81
N TYR A 316 10.81 3.32 23.06
CA TYR A 316 10.82 3.35 21.59
C TYR A 316 11.96 2.55 20.95
N ASN A 317 12.67 1.70 21.70
CA ASN A 317 13.75 0.87 21.12
C ASN A 317 13.25 -0.08 20.01
N ASN A 318 11.99 -0.51 20.09
CA ASN A 318 11.33 -1.36 19.07
C ASN A 318 10.42 -0.55 18.12
N ALA A 319 10.44 0.79 18.19
CA ALA A 319 9.65 1.65 17.29
C ALA A 319 10.45 2.00 16.03
N TYR A 320 10.81 0.97 15.25
CA TYR A 320 11.54 1.13 13.99
C TYR A 320 11.14 0.12 12.91
N TRP A 321 11.19 0.58 11.67
CA TRP A 321 11.17 -0.24 10.47
C TRP A 321 12.61 -0.70 10.16
N ASP A 322 12.75 -1.94 9.68
CA ASP A 322 13.98 -2.49 9.09
C ASP A 322 13.62 -3.11 7.74
N ILE A 323 13.84 -2.37 6.65
CA ILE A 323 13.35 -2.69 5.31
C ILE A 323 14.52 -3.08 4.41
N ALA A 324 14.51 -4.32 3.92
CA ALA A 324 15.52 -4.82 2.99
C ALA A 324 15.31 -4.24 1.59
N TYR A 325 14.07 -4.26 1.09
CA TYR A 325 13.68 -3.59 -0.14
C TYR A 325 12.19 -3.30 -0.22
N ILE A 326 11.82 -2.34 -1.08
CA ILE A 326 10.49 -2.25 -1.69
C ILE A 326 10.68 -2.37 -3.21
N ARG A 327 9.94 -3.28 -3.85
CA ARG A 327 9.95 -3.48 -5.30
C ARG A 327 8.58 -3.19 -5.89
N THR A 328 8.55 -2.49 -7.01
CA THR A 328 7.32 -2.20 -7.75
C THR A 328 7.42 -2.73 -9.17
N TYR A 329 6.30 -3.23 -9.68
CA TYR A 329 6.20 -3.87 -10.99
C TYR A 329 4.91 -3.43 -11.69
N LEU A 330 4.88 -3.48 -13.02
CA LEU A 330 3.69 -3.23 -13.83
C LEU A 330 3.25 -4.50 -14.56
N ALA A 331 1.95 -4.76 -14.59
CA ALA A 331 1.35 -5.83 -15.37
C ALA A 331 1.64 -5.61 -16.87
N THR A 332 2.27 -6.58 -17.52
CA THR A 332 2.39 -6.55 -18.98
C THR A 332 1.07 -6.93 -19.62
N ALA A 333 0.57 -6.08 -20.51
CA ALA A 333 -0.58 -6.42 -21.34
C ALA A 333 -0.20 -7.61 -22.23
N THR A 334 -0.68 -8.80 -21.87
CA THR A 334 -0.48 -9.99 -22.68
C THR A 334 -1.32 -9.86 -23.93
N THR A 335 -0.76 -9.27 -25.00
CA THR A 335 -1.41 -9.31 -26.30
C THR A 335 -1.46 -10.76 -26.73
N THR A 336 -2.64 -11.36 -26.62
CA THR A 336 -2.93 -12.68 -27.17
C THR A 336 -2.77 -12.58 -28.68
N VAL A 337 -1.57 -12.86 -29.19
CA VAL A 337 -1.35 -13.08 -30.61
C VAL A 337 -2.05 -14.39 -30.95
N THR A 338 -3.35 -14.28 -31.27
CA THR A 338 -4.06 -15.32 -31.99
C THR A 338 -3.30 -15.54 -33.28
N THR A 339 -2.58 -16.66 -33.36
CA THR A 339 -1.92 -17.11 -34.59
C THR A 339 -2.98 -17.55 -35.59
N GLY A 340 -3.67 -16.56 -36.17
CA GLY A 340 -4.49 -16.73 -37.34
C GLY A 340 -3.56 -17.09 -38.51
N ASN A 341 -3.59 -18.35 -38.92
CA ASN A 341 -2.90 -18.81 -40.13
C ASN A 341 -3.52 -18.13 -41.36
N THR A 342 -3.01 -16.95 -41.71
CA THR A 342 -3.20 -16.32 -43.01
C THR A 342 -1.84 -16.06 -43.63
N SER A 343 -1.44 -16.96 -44.54
CA SER A 343 -0.24 -16.79 -45.36
C SER A 343 -0.43 -15.61 -46.32
N VAL A 344 0.17 -14.46 -45.98
CA VAL A 344 0.28 -13.32 -46.90
C VAL A 344 1.74 -13.19 -47.31
N SER A 345 2.00 -13.25 -48.62
CA SER A 345 3.36 -13.24 -49.15
C SER A 345 4.07 -11.90 -48.89
N PRO A 346 5.40 -11.89 -48.67
CA PRO A 346 6.14 -10.66 -48.46
C PRO A 346 6.20 -9.85 -49.76
N ALA A 347 5.52 -8.71 -49.80
CA ALA A 347 5.70 -7.71 -50.85
C ALA A 347 7.02 -6.96 -50.60
N SER A 348 7.96 -7.08 -51.54
CA SER A 348 9.23 -6.38 -51.52
C SER A 348 9.03 -4.87 -51.61
N LEU A 349 9.56 -4.12 -50.63
CA LEU A 349 9.70 -2.66 -50.72
C LEU A 349 11.19 -2.27 -50.66
N THR A 350 11.58 -1.46 -51.64
CA THR A 350 12.95 -1.09 -51.94
C THR A 350 13.50 0.01 -51.03
N SER A 351 14.79 -0.08 -50.72
CA SER A 351 15.56 0.92 -50.00
C SER A 351 15.62 2.27 -50.73
N ALA A 352 15.45 3.37 -49.98
CA ALA A 352 15.89 4.70 -50.37
C ALA A 352 16.61 5.38 -49.19
N SER A 353 17.84 5.83 -49.42
CA SER A 353 18.66 6.56 -48.41
C SER A 353 18.25 8.03 -48.30
N PRO A 354 18.54 8.71 -47.18
CA PRO A 354 18.18 10.11 -46.99
C PRO A 354 19.08 11.05 -47.80
N ALA A 355 18.48 12.03 -48.47
CA ALA A 355 19.20 13.10 -49.14
C ALA A 355 19.42 14.29 -48.18
N SER A 356 20.67 14.74 -48.06
CA SER A 356 21.03 15.96 -47.34
C SER A 356 20.72 17.19 -48.19
N ALA A 357 20.23 18.28 -47.57
CA ALA A 357 20.27 19.62 -48.14
C ALA A 357 20.50 20.65 -47.03
N SER A 358 21.48 21.52 -47.23
CA SER A 358 21.94 22.51 -46.24
C SER A 358 21.66 23.95 -46.70
N THR A 359 21.53 24.84 -45.72
CA THR A 359 21.86 26.28 -45.77
C THR A 359 21.16 27.20 -46.78
N SER A 360 20.44 28.20 -46.24
CA SER A 360 20.71 29.62 -46.54
C SER A 360 20.30 30.52 -45.38
N SER A 361 20.97 31.67 -45.21
CA SER A 361 21.01 32.48 -43.97
C SER A 361 20.52 33.92 -44.13
N SER A 362 20.04 34.52 -43.03
CA SER A 362 20.06 35.97 -42.73
C SER A 362 19.72 36.17 -41.24
N SER A 363 20.59 36.57 -40.29
CA SER A 363 21.55 37.69 -40.16
C SER A 363 20.97 38.92 -39.40
N GLY A 364 21.53 39.22 -38.22
CA GLY A 364 21.16 40.32 -37.30
C GLY A 364 20.88 39.78 -35.88
N ALA A 365 21.79 39.77 -34.89
CA ALA A 365 22.63 40.84 -34.31
C ALA A 365 21.79 42.04 -33.82
N ASN A 366 21.91 42.61 -32.61
CA ASN A 366 22.68 42.36 -31.37
C ASN A 366 21.83 42.96 -30.20
N ASP A 367 22.13 42.91 -28.89
CA ASP A 367 23.34 42.57 -28.13
C ASP A 367 23.01 42.10 -26.68
N ALA A 368 24.04 41.88 -25.86
CA ALA A 368 24.02 41.66 -24.42
C ALA A 368 23.81 42.94 -23.56
N ASN A 369 23.30 42.80 -22.32
CA ASN A 369 24.09 42.87 -21.06
C ASN A 369 23.26 43.22 -19.79
N ALA A 370 23.80 42.81 -18.63
CA ALA A 370 23.66 43.39 -17.27
C ALA A 370 22.34 43.32 -16.45
N ASN A 371 22.43 42.54 -15.37
CA ASN A 371 22.08 42.86 -13.97
C ASN A 371 20.89 43.79 -13.64
N ALA A 372 19.91 43.23 -12.93
CA ALA A 372 19.29 43.91 -11.79
C ALA A 372 18.82 42.89 -10.74
N ALA A 373 19.30 43.03 -9.50
CA ALA A 373 18.70 42.35 -8.34
C ALA A 373 17.65 43.27 -7.70
N THR A 374 16.47 42.75 -7.41
CA THR A 374 15.50 43.40 -6.50
C THR A 374 14.63 42.36 -5.82
N ALA A 375 14.45 42.52 -4.52
CA ALA A 375 13.58 41.67 -3.72
C ALA A 375 12.11 42.12 -3.81
N ALA A 376 11.19 41.16 -3.75
CA ALA A 376 9.80 41.33 -3.36
C ALA A 376 9.35 40.00 -2.72
N SER A 377 9.16 39.96 -1.40
CA SER A 377 7.93 40.34 -0.70
C SER A 377 6.96 39.17 -0.59
N THR A 378 6.94 38.59 0.60
CA THR A 378 5.91 37.69 1.13
C THR A 378 4.50 38.23 0.90
N LEU A 379 3.59 37.42 0.37
CA LEU A 379 2.16 37.70 0.40
C LEU A 379 1.42 36.60 1.17
N VAL A 380 1.23 36.85 2.47
CA VAL A 380 0.46 35.99 3.36
C VAL A 380 -1.02 36.21 3.08
N HIS A 381 -1.73 35.21 2.56
CA HIS A 381 -3.19 35.27 2.42
C HIS A 381 -3.86 34.61 3.63
N SER A 382 -4.20 35.45 4.61
CA SER A 382 -5.16 35.13 5.65
C SER A 382 -6.57 35.02 5.08
N LEU A 383 -7.24 33.87 5.26
CA LEU A 383 -8.69 33.75 5.10
C LEU A 383 -9.30 33.02 6.29
N SER A 384 -9.91 33.80 7.18
CA SER A 384 -10.62 33.31 8.37
C SER A 384 -12.09 33.02 8.07
N TRP A 385 -12.52 31.80 8.43
CA TRP A 385 -13.85 31.38 8.89
C TRP A 385 -15.12 32.14 8.44
N SER A 386 -16.13 31.40 7.98
CA SER A 386 -17.29 30.98 8.82
C SER A 386 -18.39 30.26 8.02
N SER A 387 -19.41 29.74 8.73
CA SER A 387 -20.46 28.78 8.32
C SER A 387 -19.98 27.31 8.38
N TRP A 388 -20.63 26.37 9.08
CA TRP A 388 -22.05 26.26 9.47
C TRP A 388 -22.23 25.79 10.93
N LEU A 389 -23.35 26.17 11.57
CA LEU A 389 -23.72 25.67 12.90
C LEU A 389 -25.25 25.64 13.06
N CYS A 390 -25.73 24.68 13.88
CA CYS A 390 -27.09 24.52 14.43
C CYS A 390 -28.23 24.05 13.49
N VAL A 391 -28.58 22.76 13.63
CA VAL A 391 -29.97 22.39 13.98
C VAL A 391 -29.93 21.52 15.23
N LEU A 392 -30.37 22.07 16.36
CA LEU A 392 -30.63 21.37 17.61
C LEU A 392 -32.07 21.67 18.01
N VAL A 393 -32.94 20.66 18.03
CA VAL A 393 -34.34 20.83 18.44
C VAL A 393 -34.48 20.35 19.88
N LEU A 394 -34.73 21.29 20.80
CA LEU A 394 -35.21 20.97 22.13
C LEU A 394 -36.70 20.62 22.10
N LEU A 395 -37.05 19.51 22.74
CA LEU A 395 -38.29 19.37 23.51
C LEU A 395 -37.88 18.85 24.89
N GLY A 396 -38.34 19.48 25.96
CA GLY A 396 -37.88 19.19 27.31
C GLY A 396 -38.99 19.05 28.35
N VAL A 397 -38.56 18.87 29.60
CA VAL A 397 -39.32 19.03 30.86
C VAL A 397 -40.42 17.95 31.07
N LEU A 398 -40.35 17.04 32.06
CA LEU A 398 -40.47 17.31 33.51
C LEU A 398 -40.02 16.11 34.38
N ARG A 399 -39.42 16.44 35.55
CA ARG A 399 -39.54 15.84 36.91
C ARG A 399 -40.06 14.40 37.08
N PHE A 400 -39.45 13.63 37.99
CA PHE A 400 -39.89 13.54 39.40
C PHE A 400 -38.84 12.89 40.34
N CYS A 401 -38.78 13.43 41.57
CA CYS A 401 -38.08 12.96 42.79
C CYS A 401 -36.62 12.48 42.68
#